data_AF-A0A162QWT8-F1
#
_entry.id   AF-A0A162QWT8-F1
#
_cell.length_a   1.000
_cell.length_b   1.000
_cell.length_c   1.000
_cell.angle_alpha   90.00
_cell.angle_beta   90.00
_cell.angle_gamma   90.00
#
_symmetry.space_group_name_H-M   'P 1'
#
loop_
_entity.id
_entity.type
_entity.pdbx_description
1 polymer ?
#
loop_
_entity_poly.entity_id
_entity_poly.type
_entity_poly.pdbx_seq_one_letter_code
_entity_poly.pdbx_strand_id
1 'polypeptide(L)'
;MVIENIAISKDIAEEIAGYLTNFGEKDAYAVRSSATAEDLPTASFAGQQDTYLNIIGKEAILKHISKCWASLFTERAVIYRLQKVFDHRKVHLSVVTQKMVFPQAAGILFTADPVTSNRKVLSIDDSFGLGEALVSGLVNADIYKVRNGKVIDKKISSKKLAIYALKDGGTKEQEIEAERQNRQALTDEQMIHFILSRVGQSLLYTLSLK
;
A
#
# COMPACT_ATOMS: atom_id res chain seq x y z
N MET A 1 2.98 2.00 -24.33
CA MET A 1 3.48 0.60 -24.35
C MET A 1 2.48 -0.29 -25.09
N VAL A 2 2.90 -1.41 -25.70
CA VAL A 2 1.99 -2.32 -26.44
C VAL A 2 0.82 -2.80 -25.57
N ILE A 3 1.08 -3.16 -24.31
CA ILE A 3 0.08 -3.70 -23.38
C ILE A 3 -1.04 -2.69 -23.07
N GLU A 4 -0.70 -1.41 -22.88
CA GLU A 4 -1.69 -0.36 -22.58
C GLU A 4 -2.64 -0.08 -23.75
N ASN A 5 -2.25 -0.44 -24.97
CA ASN A 5 -3.04 -0.25 -26.18
C ASN A 5 -3.89 -1.48 -26.55
N ILE A 6 -3.73 -2.61 -25.84
CA ILE A 6 -4.55 -3.80 -26.04
C ILE A 6 -5.84 -3.62 -25.24
N ALA A 7 -6.98 -3.74 -25.93
CA ALA A 7 -8.28 -3.69 -25.29
C ALA A 7 -8.46 -4.89 -24.35
N ILE A 8 -8.95 -4.61 -23.14
CA ILE A 8 -9.43 -5.65 -22.23
C ILE A 8 -10.64 -6.32 -22.89
N SER A 9 -10.67 -7.66 -22.86
CA SER A 9 -11.78 -8.42 -23.42
C SER A 9 -13.11 -7.98 -22.81
N LYS A 10 -14.16 -7.96 -23.64
CA LYS A 10 -15.46 -7.37 -23.29
C LYS A 10 -16.10 -8.06 -22.08
N ASP A 11 -16.03 -9.38 -22.02
CA ASP A 11 -16.49 -10.22 -20.92
C ASP A 11 -15.82 -9.82 -19.58
N ILE A 12 -14.49 -9.66 -19.58
CA ILE A 12 -13.75 -9.23 -18.38
C ILE A 12 -14.14 -7.82 -17.97
N ALA A 13 -14.26 -6.90 -18.93
CA ALA A 13 -14.64 -5.52 -18.66
C ALA A 13 -16.07 -5.40 -18.10
N GLU A 14 -17.00 -6.24 -18.59
CA GLU A 14 -18.37 -6.33 -18.09
C GLU A 14 -18.43 -6.93 -16.68
N GLU A 15 -17.64 -7.96 -16.40
CA GLU A 15 -17.55 -8.56 -15.06
C GLU A 15 -17.01 -7.56 -14.03
N ILE A 16 -15.93 -6.84 -14.36
CA ILE A 16 -15.40 -5.76 -13.52
C ILE A 16 -16.45 -4.68 -13.29
N ALA A 17 -17.17 -4.26 -14.34
CA ALA A 17 -18.23 -3.27 -14.22
C ALA A 17 -19.35 -3.75 -13.28
N GLY A 18 -19.76 -5.01 -13.38
CA GLY A 18 -20.75 -5.62 -12.50
C GLY A 18 -20.33 -5.57 -11.02
N TYR A 19 -19.07 -5.89 -10.71
CA TYR A 19 -18.56 -5.73 -9.35
C TYR A 19 -18.53 -4.26 -8.90
N LEU A 20 -18.11 -3.33 -9.76
CA LEU A 20 -18.09 -1.90 -9.42
C LEU A 20 -19.50 -1.35 -9.11
N THR A 21 -20.52 -1.79 -9.84
CA THR A 21 -21.92 -1.44 -9.53
C THR A 21 -22.33 -1.90 -8.13
N ASN A 22 -21.90 -3.09 -7.71
CA ASN A 22 -22.20 -3.62 -6.37
C ASN A 22 -21.41 -2.94 -5.24
N PHE A 23 -20.19 -2.46 -5.51
CA PHE A 23 -19.31 -1.87 -4.50
C PHE A 23 -19.33 -0.33 -4.47
N GLY A 24 -19.97 0.31 -5.44
CA GLY A 24 -20.13 1.77 -5.57
C GLY A 24 -19.39 2.34 -6.77
N GLU A 25 -20.06 2.46 -7.91
CA GLU A 25 -19.45 2.89 -9.18
C GLU A 25 -18.80 4.29 -9.13
N LYS A 26 -19.31 5.17 -8.26
CA LYS A 26 -18.81 6.54 -8.06
C LYS A 26 -17.75 6.66 -6.97
N ASP A 27 -17.45 5.57 -6.28
CA ASP A 27 -16.43 5.56 -5.24
C ASP A 27 -15.02 5.54 -5.86
N ALA A 28 -14.04 5.90 -5.04
CA ALA A 28 -12.64 5.80 -5.42
C ALA A 28 -12.07 4.43 -5.06
N TYR A 29 -11.15 3.94 -5.90
CA TYR A 29 -10.50 2.65 -5.77
C TYR A 29 -8.97 2.78 -5.84
N ALA A 30 -8.27 1.93 -5.10
CA ALA A 30 -6.86 1.63 -5.28
C ALA A 30 -6.73 0.45 -6.24
N VAL A 31 -5.90 0.62 -7.26
CA VAL A 31 -5.59 -0.42 -8.25
C VAL A 31 -4.14 -0.86 -8.00
N ARG A 32 -3.96 -2.09 -7.51
CA ARG A 32 -2.68 -2.62 -7.04
C ARG A 32 -2.30 -3.86 -7.82
N SER A 33 -1.08 -3.86 -8.31
CA SER A 33 -0.45 -5.04 -8.91
C SER A 33 -0.10 -6.08 -7.82
N SER A 34 -0.25 -7.36 -8.15
CA SER A 34 0.12 -8.50 -7.31
C SER A 34 0.62 -9.64 -8.19
N ALA A 35 1.93 -9.89 -8.19
CA ALA A 35 2.52 -10.92 -9.05
C ALA A 35 2.59 -12.26 -8.33
N THR A 36 2.32 -13.33 -9.07
CA THR A 36 2.34 -14.71 -8.54
C THR A 36 3.74 -15.16 -8.11
N ALA A 37 4.79 -14.47 -8.53
CA ALA A 37 6.17 -14.80 -8.19
C ALA A 37 6.61 -14.24 -6.82
N GLU A 38 5.73 -13.51 -6.12
CA GLU A 38 5.93 -13.06 -4.72
C GLU A 38 5.87 -14.22 -3.71
N ASP A 39 5.29 -15.37 -4.10
CA ASP A 39 5.13 -16.55 -3.24
C ASP A 39 6.32 -17.52 -3.29
N LEU A 40 7.39 -17.19 -4.04
CA LEU A 40 8.60 -18.01 -4.05
C LEU A 40 9.45 -17.70 -2.82
N PRO A 41 9.98 -18.71 -2.10
CA PRO A 41 10.70 -18.52 -0.83
C PRO A 41 11.88 -17.54 -0.88
N THR A 42 12.40 -17.24 -2.07
CA THR A 42 13.63 -16.45 -2.30
C THR A 42 13.41 -15.18 -3.13
N ALA A 43 12.15 -14.85 -3.47
CA ALA A 43 11.82 -13.71 -4.30
C ALA A 43 10.71 -12.87 -3.65
N SER A 44 11.02 -11.59 -3.44
CA SER A 44 10.03 -10.58 -3.08
C SER A 44 10.06 -9.51 -4.17
N PHE A 45 8.93 -9.35 -4.87
CA PHE A 45 8.73 -8.26 -5.83
C PHE A 45 8.24 -6.98 -5.14
N ALA A 46 8.35 -6.90 -3.81
CA ALA A 46 8.01 -5.71 -3.04
C ALA A 46 8.74 -4.47 -3.60
N GLY A 47 7.98 -3.42 -3.87
CA GLY A 47 8.50 -2.17 -4.44
C GLY A 47 8.84 -2.22 -5.93
N GLN A 48 8.56 -3.32 -6.64
CA GLN A 48 8.88 -3.47 -8.08
C GLN A 48 7.69 -3.25 -9.02
N GLN A 49 6.48 -3.09 -8.49
CA GLN A 49 5.28 -2.95 -9.32
C GLN A 49 4.46 -1.71 -8.94
N ASP A 50 3.62 -1.25 -9.86
CA ASP A 50 2.94 0.02 -9.73
C ASP A 50 1.64 -0.14 -8.93
N THR A 51 1.38 0.83 -8.05
CA THR A 51 0.13 1.02 -7.35
C THR A 51 -0.43 2.38 -7.74
N TYR A 52 -1.72 2.44 -8.02
CA TYR A 52 -2.42 3.68 -8.35
C TYR A 52 -3.54 3.91 -7.35
N LEU A 53 -3.53 5.07 -6.70
CA LEU A 53 -4.50 5.42 -5.66
C LEU A 53 -5.55 6.41 -6.18
N ASN A 54 -6.72 6.37 -5.55
CA ASN A 54 -7.82 7.31 -5.79
C ASN A 54 -8.31 7.34 -7.26
N ILE A 55 -8.50 6.15 -7.85
CA ILE A 55 -9.02 6.01 -9.22
C ILE A 55 -10.54 5.96 -9.18
N ILE A 56 -11.20 6.81 -9.96
CA ILE A 56 -12.66 6.95 -9.97
C ILE A 56 -13.17 6.64 -11.37
N GLY A 57 -14.23 5.83 -11.44
CA GLY A 57 -14.93 5.51 -12.69
C GLY A 57 -14.34 4.32 -13.46
N LYS A 58 -15.24 3.57 -14.10
CA LYS A 58 -14.94 2.32 -14.81
C LYS A 58 -13.80 2.44 -15.82
N GLU A 59 -13.85 3.44 -16.70
CA GLU A 59 -12.84 3.61 -17.76
C GLU A 59 -11.45 3.88 -17.19
N ALA A 60 -11.37 4.70 -16.13
CA ALA A 60 -10.12 4.97 -15.45
C ALA A 60 -9.59 3.71 -14.76
N ILE A 61 -10.43 2.92 -14.12
CA ILE A 61 -10.03 1.66 -13.47
C ILE A 61 -9.47 0.68 -14.51
N LEU A 62 -10.18 0.44 -15.61
CA LEU A 62 -9.71 -0.44 -16.70
C LEU A 62 -8.37 0.03 -17.27
N LYS A 63 -8.19 1.34 -17.46
CA LYS A 63 -6.92 1.92 -17.90
C LYS A 63 -5.79 1.63 -16.91
N HIS A 64 -6.04 1.77 -15.61
CA HIS A 64 -5.02 1.52 -14.57
C HIS A 64 -4.73 0.03 -14.39
N ILE A 65 -5.69 -0.86 -14.64
CA ILE A 65 -5.45 -2.31 -14.73
C ILE A 65 -4.45 -2.61 -15.84
N SER A 66 -4.64 -2.06 -17.05
CA SER A 66 -3.69 -2.23 -18.14
C SER A 66 -2.31 -1.67 -17.82
N LYS A 67 -2.24 -0.54 -17.10
CA LYS A 67 -0.98 0.01 -16.59
C LYS A 67 -0.30 -0.91 -15.57
N CYS A 68 -1.05 -1.54 -14.65
CA CYS A 68 -0.49 -2.53 -13.75
C CYS A 68 0.13 -3.70 -14.53
N TRP A 69 -0.55 -4.24 -15.53
CA TRP A 69 0.04 -5.29 -16.40
C TRP A 69 1.29 -4.80 -17.14
N ALA A 70 1.27 -3.57 -17.63
CA ALA A 70 2.43 -2.93 -18.24
C ALA A 70 3.62 -2.80 -17.25
N SER A 71 3.35 -2.55 -15.97
CA SER A 71 4.40 -2.39 -14.95
C SER A 71 5.31 -3.62 -14.82
N LEU A 72 4.81 -4.81 -15.20
CA LEU A 72 5.60 -6.04 -15.23
C LEU A 72 6.78 -5.95 -16.20
N PHE A 73 6.71 -5.11 -17.24
CA PHE A 73 7.74 -5.00 -18.29
C PHE A 73 8.55 -3.70 -18.18
N THR A 74 8.52 -3.03 -17.02
CA THR A 74 9.44 -1.94 -16.71
C THR A 74 10.88 -2.44 -16.64
N GLU A 75 11.85 -1.56 -16.88
CA GLU A 75 13.28 -1.88 -16.82
C GLU A 75 13.66 -2.53 -15.48
N ARG A 76 13.19 -1.97 -14.35
CA ARG A 76 13.45 -2.54 -13.01
C ARG A 76 12.95 -3.97 -12.88
N ALA A 77 11.73 -4.24 -13.37
CA ALA A 77 11.09 -5.54 -13.22
C ALA A 77 11.75 -6.60 -14.13
N VAL A 78 12.17 -6.20 -15.33
CA VAL A 78 12.92 -7.07 -16.25
C VAL A 78 14.29 -7.40 -15.68
N ILE A 79 15.06 -6.40 -15.24
CA ILE A 79 16.40 -6.61 -14.64
C ILE A 79 16.31 -7.53 -13.43
N TYR A 80 15.35 -7.30 -12.53
CA TYR A 80 15.15 -8.16 -11.36
C TYR A 80 14.90 -9.62 -11.75
N ARG A 81 14.03 -9.85 -12.74
CA ARG A 81 13.75 -11.22 -13.23
C ARG A 81 14.97 -11.87 -13.87
N LEU A 82 15.76 -11.12 -14.63
CA LEU A 82 17.00 -11.63 -15.22
C LEU A 82 18.00 -12.05 -14.14
N GLN A 83 18.19 -11.22 -13.10
CA GLN A 83 19.07 -11.52 -11.98
C GLN A 83 18.62 -12.76 -11.19
N LYS A 84 17.31 -12.95 -11.05
CA LYS A 84 16.73 -14.11 -10.36
C LYS A 84 16.49 -15.32 -11.26
N VAL A 85 16.87 -15.23 -12.55
CA VAL A 85 16.73 -16.31 -13.54
C VAL A 85 15.27 -16.77 -13.69
N PHE A 86 14.33 -15.83 -13.66
CA PHE A 86 12.90 -16.11 -13.90
C PHE A 86 12.53 -15.99 -15.38
N ASP A 87 11.90 -17.03 -15.95
CA ASP A 87 11.31 -16.96 -17.29
C ASP A 87 10.17 -15.93 -17.30
N HIS A 88 10.30 -14.92 -18.17
CA HIS A 88 9.31 -13.85 -18.33
C HIS A 88 7.91 -14.38 -18.67
N ARG A 89 7.80 -15.55 -19.31
CA ARG A 89 6.53 -16.15 -19.72
C ARG A 89 5.82 -16.89 -18.58
N LYS A 90 6.49 -17.13 -17.46
CA LYS A 90 5.92 -17.87 -16.31
C LYS A 90 5.40 -16.95 -15.21
N VAL A 91 5.58 -15.64 -15.36
CA VAL A 91 5.12 -14.66 -14.36
C VAL A 91 3.75 -14.15 -14.77
N HIS A 92 2.77 -14.39 -13.92
CA HIS A 92 1.41 -13.85 -14.07
C HIS A 92 1.22 -12.70 -13.08
N LEU A 93 0.39 -11.73 -13.48
CA LEU A 93 0.04 -10.59 -12.65
C LEU A 93 -1.46 -10.53 -12.43
N SER A 94 -1.85 -10.57 -11.16
CA SER A 94 -3.21 -10.24 -10.74
C SER A 94 -3.28 -8.75 -10.38
N VAL A 95 -4.46 -8.15 -10.54
CA VAL A 95 -4.69 -6.75 -10.15
C VAL A 95 -5.80 -6.70 -9.12
N VAL A 96 -5.48 -6.20 -7.94
CA VAL A 96 -6.41 -5.99 -6.84
C VAL A 96 -7.03 -4.61 -6.99
N THR A 97 -8.35 -4.56 -7.11
CA THR A 97 -9.13 -3.31 -7.11
C THR A 97 -9.85 -3.21 -5.77
N GLN A 98 -9.38 -2.31 -4.90
CA GLN A 98 -9.88 -2.17 -3.54
C GLN A 98 -10.49 -0.79 -3.34
N LYS A 99 -11.68 -0.71 -2.72
CA LYS A 99 -12.28 0.58 -2.36
C LYS A 99 -11.33 1.39 -1.46
N MET A 100 -11.17 2.68 -1.77
CA MET A 100 -10.27 3.58 -1.06
C MET A 100 -10.77 3.86 0.35
N VAL A 101 -9.79 4.06 1.25
CA VAL A 101 -9.99 4.70 2.54
C VAL A 101 -9.30 6.07 2.46
N PHE A 102 -9.87 7.07 3.12
CA PHE A 102 -9.34 8.43 3.18
C PHE A 102 -8.83 8.73 4.59
N PRO A 103 -7.63 8.22 4.95
CA PRO A 103 -7.10 8.35 6.29
C PRO A 103 -6.57 9.76 6.59
N GLN A 104 -6.61 10.12 7.87
CA GLN A 104 -5.83 11.26 8.40
C GLN A 104 -4.35 10.89 8.60
N ALA A 105 -4.08 9.63 8.94
CA ALA A 105 -2.75 9.06 9.09
C ALA A 105 -2.73 7.61 8.61
N ALA A 106 -1.61 7.19 8.04
CA ALA A 106 -1.38 5.84 7.56
C ALA A 106 0.01 5.38 7.97
N GLY A 107 0.20 4.06 8.08
CA GLY A 107 1.44 3.51 8.61
C GLY A 107 1.64 2.04 8.33
N ILE A 108 2.79 1.55 8.80
CA ILE A 108 3.23 0.16 8.75
C ILE A 108 3.30 -0.35 10.19
N LEU A 109 2.78 -1.55 10.42
CA LEU A 109 2.88 -2.26 11.68
C LEU A 109 3.76 -3.49 11.50
N PHE A 110 4.83 -3.56 12.28
CA PHE A 110 5.64 -4.76 12.44
C PHE A 110 5.30 -5.47 13.74
N THR A 111 5.05 -6.77 13.65
CA THR A 111 4.70 -7.61 14.80
C THR A 111 5.91 -8.08 15.62
N ALA A 112 7.11 -7.75 15.14
CA ALA A 112 8.38 -7.88 15.82
C ALA A 112 9.22 -6.64 15.53
N ASP A 113 10.06 -6.22 16.48
CA ASP A 113 10.98 -5.10 16.27
C ASP A 113 11.91 -5.42 15.09
N PRO A 114 11.89 -4.64 13.98
CA PRO A 114 12.67 -4.94 12.78
C PRO A 114 14.19 -4.79 13.00
N VAL A 115 14.63 -4.08 14.05
CA VAL A 115 16.05 -3.89 14.37
C VAL A 115 16.57 -5.02 15.25
N THR A 116 15.79 -5.43 16.25
CA THR A 116 16.24 -6.41 17.27
C THR A 116 15.65 -7.80 17.06
N SER A 117 14.71 -7.97 16.12
CA SER A 117 13.91 -9.18 15.91
C SER A 117 13.09 -9.61 17.15
N ASN A 118 12.88 -8.71 18.11
CA ASN A 118 12.16 -9.03 19.33
C ASN A 118 10.65 -9.11 19.10
N ARG A 119 10.12 -10.34 19.08
CA ARG A 119 8.67 -10.63 18.89
C ARG A 119 7.77 -10.19 20.04
N LYS A 120 8.33 -9.70 21.15
CA LYS A 120 7.56 -9.13 22.27
C LYS A 120 7.36 -7.61 22.12
N VAL A 121 7.92 -7.00 21.08
CA VAL A 121 7.85 -5.58 20.80
C VAL A 121 7.28 -5.38 19.41
N LEU A 122 6.16 -4.66 19.33
CA LEU A 122 5.58 -4.19 18.07
C LEU A 122 6.27 -2.89 17.68
N SER A 123 6.56 -2.69 16.40
CA SER A 123 7.02 -1.41 15.86
C SER A 123 5.94 -0.83 14.96
N ILE A 124 5.62 0.44 15.12
CA ILE A 124 4.66 1.15 14.27
C ILE A 124 5.36 2.36 13.70
N ASP A 125 5.29 2.47 12.37
CA ASP A 125 5.78 3.62 11.62
C ASP A 125 4.57 4.31 11.00
N ASP A 126 4.30 5.58 11.31
CA ASP A 126 3.16 6.30 10.76
C ASP A 126 3.50 7.71 10.25
N SER A 127 2.64 8.23 9.37
CA SER A 127 2.72 9.61 8.90
C SER A 127 1.33 10.11 8.49
N PHE A 128 1.21 11.41 8.23
CA PHE A 128 -0.04 12.03 7.80
C PHE A 128 -0.42 11.65 6.37
N GLY A 129 -1.72 11.58 6.11
CA GLY A 129 -2.29 11.34 4.79
C GLY A 129 -2.21 9.87 4.34
N LEU A 130 -2.09 9.66 3.03
CA LEU A 130 -2.03 8.34 2.40
C LEU A 130 -0.68 7.67 2.64
N GLY A 131 -0.70 6.36 2.87
CA GLY A 131 0.50 5.56 3.16
C GLY A 131 1.49 5.45 2.00
N GLU A 132 1.11 5.87 0.79
CA GLU A 132 2.01 5.94 -0.37
C GLU A 132 3.26 6.79 -0.09
N ALA A 133 3.12 7.90 0.63
CA ALA A 133 4.24 8.78 0.94
C ALA A 133 5.31 8.05 1.78
N LEU A 134 4.85 7.21 2.71
CA LEU A 134 5.70 6.42 3.59
C LEU A 134 6.41 5.29 2.83
N VAL A 135 5.65 4.53 2.02
CA VAL A 135 6.19 3.39 1.24
C VAL A 135 7.18 3.85 0.17
N SER A 136 6.95 5.04 -0.41
CA SER A 136 7.86 5.64 -1.40
C SER A 136 9.09 6.34 -0.78
N GLY A 137 9.20 6.37 0.55
CA GLY A 137 10.33 7.00 1.25
C GLY A 137 10.38 8.53 1.12
N LEU A 138 9.26 9.17 0.79
CA LEU A 138 9.18 10.62 0.59
C LEU A 138 9.08 11.39 1.91
N VAL A 139 8.70 10.71 3.00
CA VAL A 139 8.42 11.33 4.30
C VAL A 139 9.11 10.58 5.43
N ASN A 140 9.51 11.31 6.47
CA ASN A 140 9.93 10.70 7.73
C ASN A 140 8.68 10.27 8.52
N ALA A 141 8.72 9.10 9.13
CA ALA A 141 7.64 8.57 9.96
C ALA A 141 7.86 8.87 11.44
N ASP A 142 6.78 8.95 12.23
CA ASP A 142 6.91 8.71 13.66
C ASP A 142 7.08 7.21 13.88
N ILE A 143 7.94 6.85 14.84
CA ILE A 143 8.26 5.46 15.15
C ILE A 143 7.87 5.21 16.60
N TYR A 144 7.09 4.16 16.81
CA TYR A 144 6.60 3.76 18.12
C TYR A 144 6.97 2.31 18.40
N LYS A 145 7.43 2.05 19.63
CA LYS A 145 7.60 0.69 20.12
C LYS A 145 6.55 0.40 21.17
N VAL A 146 5.81 -0.69 20.99
CA VAL A 146 4.72 -1.10 21.89
C VAL A 146 5.00 -2.47 22.46
N ARG A 147 4.84 -2.63 23.77
CA ARG A 147 4.95 -3.91 24.48
C ARG A 147 3.80 -4.06 25.45
N ASN A 148 3.11 -5.21 25.38
CA ASN A 148 1.96 -5.52 26.25
C ASN A 148 0.91 -4.40 26.27
N GLY A 149 0.58 -3.82 25.11
CA GLY A 149 -0.41 -2.74 24.99
C GLY A 149 0.03 -1.38 25.52
N LYS A 150 1.32 -1.17 25.81
CA LYS A 150 1.88 0.11 26.26
C LYS A 150 3.00 0.58 25.34
N VAL A 151 3.00 1.87 25.02
CA VAL A 151 4.11 2.52 24.32
C VAL A 151 5.31 2.56 25.25
N ILE A 152 6.41 1.91 24.86
CA ILE A 152 7.66 1.84 25.62
C ILE A 152 8.74 2.77 25.07
N ASP A 153 8.62 3.18 23.81
CA ASP A 153 9.51 4.13 23.15
C ASP A 153 8.75 4.87 22.03
N LYS A 154 9.11 6.13 21.80
CA LYS A 154 8.55 6.93 20.71
C LYS A 154 9.55 7.94 20.17
N LYS A 155 9.61 8.02 18.85
CA LYS A 155 10.41 8.99 18.11
C LYS A 155 9.48 9.74 17.17
N ILE A 156 9.28 11.03 17.43
CA ILE A 156 8.46 11.89 16.58
C ILE A 156 9.36 12.58 15.57
N SER A 157 9.05 12.39 14.29
CA SER A 157 9.82 12.95 13.19
C SER A 157 9.12 14.17 12.59
N SER A 158 9.92 15.09 12.04
CA SER A 158 9.42 16.21 11.26
C SER A 158 8.85 15.71 9.93
N LYS A 159 7.52 15.72 9.82
CA LYS A 159 6.74 15.33 8.64
C LYS A 159 6.47 16.59 7.81
N LYS A 160 7.34 16.87 6.84
CA LYS A 160 7.24 18.09 6.00
C LYS A 160 6.19 17.98 4.89
N LEU A 161 5.92 16.77 4.42
CA LEU A 161 5.07 16.49 3.28
C LEU A 161 4.10 15.36 3.62
N ALA A 162 2.93 15.37 2.99
CA ALA A 162 1.97 14.27 2.99
C ALA A 162 1.30 14.15 1.62
N ILE A 163 0.83 12.95 1.29
CA ILE A 163 0.04 12.70 0.09
C ILE A 163 -1.44 12.65 0.46
N TYR A 164 -2.27 13.39 -0.26
CA TYR A 164 -3.72 13.41 -0.07
C TYR A 164 -4.47 13.06 -1.36
N ALA A 165 -5.63 12.44 -1.21
CA ALA A 165 -6.54 12.20 -2.32
C ALA A 165 -7.19 13.51 -2.79
N LEU A 166 -7.30 13.67 -4.11
CA LEU A 166 -8.08 14.73 -4.74
C LEU A 166 -9.56 14.35 -4.84
N LYS A 167 -10.45 15.34 -4.88
CA LYS A 167 -11.90 15.11 -4.94
C LYS A 167 -12.32 14.41 -6.23
N ASP A 168 -11.68 14.75 -7.35
CA ASP A 168 -12.06 14.27 -8.69
C ASP A 168 -11.15 13.13 -9.19
N GLY A 169 -10.41 12.50 -8.28
CA GLY A 169 -9.49 11.39 -8.56
C GLY A 169 -8.02 11.81 -8.61
N GLY A 170 -7.14 10.84 -8.36
CA GLY A 170 -5.69 11.03 -8.25
C GLY A 170 -5.23 11.53 -6.87
N THR A 171 -3.93 11.68 -6.72
CA THR A 171 -3.30 12.11 -5.46
C THR A 171 -2.48 13.38 -5.68
N LYS A 172 -2.28 14.15 -4.61
CA LYS A 172 -1.37 15.28 -4.60
C LYS A 172 -0.44 15.22 -3.40
N GLU A 173 0.80 15.60 -3.62
CA GLU A 173 1.73 15.95 -2.56
C GLU A 173 1.37 17.33 -2.03
N GLN A 174 1.40 17.48 -0.70
CA GLN A 174 1.12 18.74 -0.04
C GLN A 174 2.07 18.91 1.15
N GLU A 175 2.65 20.11 1.26
CA GLU A 175 3.42 20.48 2.44
C GLU A 175 2.51 20.57 3.68
N ILE A 176 3.04 20.08 4.79
CA ILE A 176 2.37 20.14 6.09
C ILE A 176 2.72 21.47 6.76
N GLU A 177 1.71 22.14 7.32
CA GLU A 177 1.87 23.37 8.12
C GLU A 177 2.90 23.18 9.24
N ALA A 178 3.78 24.18 9.43
CA ALA A 178 4.91 24.09 10.37
C ALA A 178 4.51 23.63 11.78
N GLU A 179 3.35 24.06 12.27
CA GLU A 179 2.82 23.69 13.59
C GLU A 179 2.43 22.21 13.73
N ARG A 180 2.17 21.54 12.61
CA ARG A 180 1.77 20.14 12.54
C ARG A 180 2.94 19.20 12.24
N GLN A 181 4.03 19.69 11.65
CA GLN A 181 5.14 18.85 11.21
C GLN A 181 5.76 18.01 12.35
N ASN A 182 5.80 18.56 13.56
CA ASN A 182 6.36 17.90 14.75
C ASN A 182 5.30 17.31 15.69
N ARG A 183 4.03 17.23 15.26
CA ARG A 183 2.97 16.57 16.01
C ARG A 183 2.94 15.08 15.68
N GLN A 184 2.46 14.28 16.63
CA GLN A 184 2.17 12.87 16.42
C GLN A 184 1.11 12.70 15.33
N ALA A 185 1.33 11.78 14.39
CA ALA A 185 0.31 11.46 13.39
C ALA A 185 -0.87 10.67 14.00
N LEU A 186 -0.58 9.65 14.81
CA LEU A 186 -1.54 8.98 15.68
C LEU A 186 -1.26 9.28 17.15
N THR A 187 -2.33 9.50 17.92
CA THR A 187 -2.23 9.59 19.38
C THR A 187 -1.95 8.21 19.99
N ASP A 188 -1.33 8.19 21.17
CA ASP A 188 -1.04 6.96 21.91
C ASP A 188 -2.33 6.12 22.12
N GLU A 189 -3.49 6.76 22.35
CA GLU A 189 -4.79 6.10 22.49
C GLU A 189 -5.29 5.47 21.18
N GLN A 190 -5.26 6.21 20.07
CA GLN A 190 -5.65 5.69 18.75
C GLN A 190 -4.80 4.49 18.34
N MET A 191 -3.52 4.54 18.65
CA MET A 191 -2.57 3.46 18.34
C MET A 191 -2.81 2.22 19.18
N ILE A 192 -2.98 2.36 20.50
CA ILE A 192 -3.33 1.25 21.37
C ILE A 192 -4.67 0.64 20.96
N HIS A 193 -5.67 1.48 20.67
CA HIS A 193 -6.97 1.03 20.16
C HIS A 193 -6.81 0.24 18.86
N PHE A 194 -6.01 0.72 17.89
CA PHE A 194 -5.74 0.00 16.64
C PHE A 194 -5.11 -1.39 16.88
N ILE A 195 -4.10 -1.47 17.74
CA ILE A 195 -3.41 -2.74 18.06
C ILE A 195 -4.37 -3.73 18.75
N LEU A 196 -5.17 -3.24 19.70
CA LEU A 196 -6.10 -4.08 20.46
C LEU A 196 -7.34 -4.46 19.66
N SER A 197 -7.66 -3.71 18.60
CA SER A 197 -8.77 -4.05 17.71
C SER A 197 -8.57 -5.41 17.03
N ARG A 198 -9.68 -6.04 16.63
CA ARG A 198 -9.71 -7.34 15.94
C ARG A 198 -8.82 -7.37 14.69
N VAL A 199 -8.58 -6.20 14.07
CA VAL A 199 -7.73 -6.02 12.88
C VAL A 199 -6.24 -6.17 13.23
N GLY A 200 -5.77 -5.50 14.29
CA GLY A 200 -4.40 -5.63 14.77
C GLY A 200 -4.09 -7.05 15.24
N GLN A 201 -5.03 -7.68 15.95
CA GLN A 201 -4.89 -9.07 16.38
C GLN A 201 -4.90 -10.07 15.22
N SER A 202 -5.74 -9.88 14.19
CA SER A 202 -5.79 -10.82 13.06
C SER A 202 -4.52 -10.77 12.20
N LEU A 203 -3.90 -9.58 12.03
CA LEU A 203 -2.57 -9.47 11.41
C LEU A 203 -1.46 -10.13 12.25
N LEU A 204 -1.55 -10.03 13.58
CA LEU A 204 -0.62 -10.71 14.51
C LEU A 204 -0.68 -12.24 14.40
N TYR A 205 -1.89 -12.81 14.33
CA TYR A 205 -2.06 -14.26 14.22
C TYR A 205 -1.69 -14.81 12.84
N THR A 206 -1.96 -14.08 11.77
CA THR A 206 -1.75 -14.56 10.38
C THR A 206 -0.27 -14.60 9.99
N LEU A 207 0.58 -13.73 10.55
CA LEU A 207 2.03 -13.72 10.30
C LEU A 207 2.82 -14.70 11.20
N SER A 208 2.21 -15.21 12.28
CA SER A 208 2.85 -16.16 13.18
C SER A 208 2.68 -17.63 12.74
N LEU A 209 1.92 -17.88 11.66
CA LEU A 209 1.62 -19.19 11.08
C LEU A 209 2.24 -19.39 9.69
N LYS A 210 3.18 -18.52 9.25
CA LYS A 210 4.04 -18.75 8.09
C LYS A 210 5.50 -18.86 8.53
#